data_AF-A0ABD5SXF2-F1
#
_entry.id   AF-A0ABD5SXF2-F1
#
_cell.length_a   1.000
_cell.length_b   1.000
_cell.length_c   1.000
_cell.angle_alpha   90.00
_cell.angle_beta   90.00
_cell.angle_gamma   90.00
#
_symmetry.space_group_name_H-M   'P 1'
#
loop_
_entity.id
_entity.type
_entity.pdbx_description
1 polymer ?
#
loop_
_entity_poly.entity_id
_entity_poly.type
_entity_poly.pdbx_seq_one_letter_code
_entity_poly.pdbx_strand_id
1 'polypeptide(L)'
;AIAAAIDAKTDAVVREEVELYAARRETAAEFNLNAAGQALEYLQGDDPVTVLRKEAAASLADHFEVAGEWLDDAPYGPHGTPPIVSTGNY
;
A
#
# COMPACT_ATOMS: atom_id res chain seq x y z
N ALA A 1 -5.34 -2.18 23.25
CA ALA A 1 -6.60 -1.45 23.01
C ALA A 1 -7.69 -1.97 23.93
N ILE A 2 -8.74 -2.69 23.48
CA ILE A 2 -9.89 -3.06 24.33
C ILE A 2 -9.49 -3.85 25.59
N ALA A 3 -8.62 -4.85 25.47
CA ALA A 3 -8.14 -5.61 26.64
C ALA A 3 -7.33 -4.74 27.62
N ALA A 4 -6.50 -3.81 27.12
CA ALA A 4 -5.71 -2.89 27.94
C ALA A 4 -6.60 -1.82 28.61
N ALA A 5 -7.64 -1.37 27.91
CA ALA A 5 -8.63 -0.43 28.41
C ALA A 5 -9.51 -1.06 29.50
N ILE A 6 -9.91 -2.32 29.36
CA ILE A 6 -10.68 -3.04 30.40
C ILE A 6 -9.86 -3.24 31.68
N ASP A 7 -8.54 -3.41 31.56
CA ASP A 7 -7.62 -3.63 32.69
C ASP A 7 -7.09 -2.32 33.31
N ALA A 8 -7.45 -1.17 32.73
CA ALA A 8 -6.99 0.14 33.16
C ALA A 8 -7.65 0.57 34.48
N LYS A 9 -6.84 1.09 35.41
CA LYS A 9 -7.31 1.48 36.75
C LYS A 9 -8.02 2.84 36.79
N THR A 10 -7.96 3.61 35.71
CA THR A 10 -8.53 4.97 35.62
C THR A 10 -9.09 5.24 34.23
N ASP A 11 -10.23 5.94 34.18
CA ASP A 11 -10.91 6.35 32.94
C ASP A 11 -10.03 7.13 31.97
N ALA A 12 -9.01 7.84 32.47
CA ALA A 12 -8.04 8.55 31.64
C ALA A 12 -7.20 7.60 30.79
N VAL A 13 -6.73 6.49 31.38
CA VAL A 13 -5.91 5.47 30.69
C VAL A 13 -6.76 4.68 29.69
N VAL A 14 -8.03 4.41 30.02
CA VAL A 14 -9.00 3.82 29.09
C VAL A 14 -9.12 4.64 27.81
N ARG A 15 -9.30 5.96 27.96
CA ARG A 15 -9.49 6.88 26.84
C ARG A 15 -8.24 6.99 25.99
N GLU A 16 -7.07 7.10 26.62
CA GLU A 16 -5.78 7.17 25.95
C GLU A 16 -5.48 5.91 25.12
N GLU A 17 -5.75 4.71 25.66
CA GLU A 17 -5.56 3.44 24.93
C GLU A 17 -6.47 3.30 23.70
N VAL A 18 -7.68 3.85 23.78
CA VAL A 18 -8.63 3.89 22.65
C VAL A 18 -8.17 4.90 21.59
N GLU A 19 -7.76 6.10 22.01
CA GLU A 19 -7.25 7.13 21.11
C GLU A 19 -5.96 6.67 20.40
N LEU A 20 -5.03 6.04 21.13
CA LEU A 20 -3.80 5.49 20.56
C LEU A 20 -4.08 4.39 19.55
N TYR A 21 -5.06 3.53 19.81
CA TYR A 21 -5.48 2.51 18.85
C TYR A 21 -6.14 3.13 17.61
N ALA A 22 -6.98 4.14 17.78
CA ALA A 22 -7.61 4.86 16.68
C ALA A 22 -6.54 5.51 15.77
N ALA A 23 -5.57 6.21 16.36
CA ALA A 23 -4.46 6.84 15.64
C ALA A 23 -3.64 5.80 14.85
N ARG A 24 -3.30 4.66 15.46
CA ARG A 24 -2.59 3.57 14.77
C ARG A 24 -3.39 3.02 13.57
N ARG A 25 -4.70 2.87 13.73
CA ARG A 25 -5.57 2.36 12.67
C ARG A 25 -5.73 3.37 11.54
N GLU A 26 -5.82 4.65 11.85
CA GLU A 26 -5.87 5.75 10.89
C GLU A 26 -4.59 5.78 10.04
N THR A 27 -3.41 5.79 10.66
CA THR A 27 -2.15 5.77 9.92
C THR A 27 -1.99 4.53 9.05
N ALA A 28 -2.41 3.35 9.54
CA ALA A 28 -2.41 2.13 8.73
C ALA A 28 -3.38 2.22 7.53
N ALA A 29 -4.55 2.85 7.73
CA ALA A 29 -5.52 3.05 6.65
C ALA A 29 -5.00 4.02 5.59
N GLU A 30 -4.38 5.12 5.99
CA GLU A 30 -3.73 6.07 5.07
C GLU A 30 -2.60 5.41 4.29
N PHE A 31 -1.76 4.60 4.95
CA PHE A 31 -0.72 3.85 4.27
C PHE A 31 -1.30 2.91 3.22
N ASN A 32 -2.31 2.11 3.59
CA ASN A 32 -2.96 1.18 2.67
C ASN A 32 -3.61 1.91 1.49
N LEU A 33 -4.24 3.06 1.73
CA LEU A 33 -4.86 3.88 0.69
C LEU A 33 -3.80 4.43 -0.28
N ASN A 34 -2.69 4.94 0.23
CA ASN A 34 -1.59 5.44 -0.61
C ASN A 34 -0.93 4.30 -1.41
N ALA A 35 -0.68 3.15 -0.78
CA ALA A 35 -0.12 1.98 -1.45
C ALA A 35 -1.06 1.45 -2.54
N ALA A 36 -2.37 1.39 -2.27
CA ALA A 36 -3.37 1.03 -3.27
C ALA A 36 -3.46 2.07 -4.40
N GLY A 37 -3.36 3.36 -4.09
CA GLY A 37 -3.33 4.44 -5.08
C GLY A 37 -2.11 4.34 -6.00
N GLN A 38 -0.93 4.10 -5.44
CA GLN A 38 0.28 3.84 -6.23
C GLN A 38 0.13 2.60 -7.09
N ALA A 39 -0.33 1.48 -6.53
CA ALA A 39 -0.56 0.26 -7.30
C ALA A 39 -1.56 0.49 -8.45
N LEU A 40 -2.62 1.26 -8.20
CA LEU A 40 -3.60 1.62 -9.22
C LEU A 40 -2.99 2.50 -10.31
N GLU A 41 -2.17 3.49 -9.95
CA GLU A 41 -1.40 4.31 -10.89
C GLU A 41 -0.41 3.46 -11.71
N TYR A 42 0.18 2.41 -11.15
CA TYR A 42 1.03 1.50 -11.94
C TYR A 42 0.23 0.60 -12.88
N LEU A 43 -0.93 0.13 -12.44
CA LEU A 43 -1.81 -0.72 -13.26
C LEU A 43 -2.48 0.07 -14.38
N GLN A 44 -3.01 1.26 -14.04
CA GLN A 44 -3.87 2.08 -14.90
C GLN A 44 -3.17 3.31 -15.48
N GLY A 45 -1.97 3.66 -15.00
CA GLY A 45 -1.35 4.96 -15.21
C GLY A 45 -1.41 5.44 -16.64
N ASP A 46 -2.03 6.60 -16.81
CA ASP A 46 -2.21 7.31 -18.08
C ASP A 46 -0.89 7.87 -18.66
N ASP A 47 0.28 7.41 -18.17
CA ASP A 47 1.57 7.77 -18.75
C ASP A 47 1.58 7.29 -20.22
N PRO A 48 1.52 8.21 -21.21
CA PRO A 48 1.29 7.82 -22.59
C PRO A 48 2.42 6.93 -23.13
N VAL A 49 3.63 7.09 -22.59
CA VAL A 49 4.80 6.29 -22.96
C VAL A 49 4.66 4.85 -22.47
N THR A 50 4.19 4.66 -21.25
CA THR A 50 3.95 3.33 -20.65
C THR A 50 2.81 2.62 -21.35
N VAL A 51 1.71 3.32 -21.65
CA VAL A 51 0.59 2.77 -22.42
C VAL A 51 1.05 2.34 -23.82
N LEU A 52 1.77 3.20 -24.55
CA LEU A 52 2.28 2.89 -25.88
C LEU A 52 3.25 1.70 -25.87
N ARG A 53 4.09 1.57 -24.84
CA ARG A 53 4.98 0.40 -24.68
C ARG A 53 4.20 -0.89 -24.43
N LYS A 54 3.18 -0.85 -23.57
CA LYS A 54 2.29 -1.99 -23.33
C LYS A 54 1.58 -2.42 -24.61
N GLU A 55 1.01 -1.49 -25.36
CA GLU A 55 0.34 -1.78 -26.63
C GLU A 55 1.30 -2.33 -27.69
N ALA A 56 2.50 -1.73 -27.81
CA ALA A 56 3.52 -2.22 -28.74
C ALA A 56 4.00 -3.62 -28.37
N ALA A 57 4.29 -3.88 -27.09
CA ALA A 57 4.68 -5.21 -26.61
C ALA A 57 3.57 -6.23 -26.86
N ALA A 58 2.31 -5.89 -26.58
CA ALA A 58 1.16 -6.76 -26.85
C ALA A 58 1.00 -7.09 -28.33
N SER A 59 1.22 -6.11 -29.22
CA SER A 59 1.18 -6.32 -30.67
C SER A 59 2.29 -7.25 -31.19
N LEU A 60 3.41 -7.35 -30.45
CA LEU A 60 4.58 -8.14 -30.80
C LEU A 60 4.63 -9.49 -30.08
N ALA A 61 3.87 -9.67 -29.00
CA ALA A 61 3.89 -10.87 -28.16
C ALA A 61 3.54 -12.16 -28.91
N ASP A 62 2.64 -12.08 -29.89
CA ASP A 62 2.27 -13.23 -30.75
C ASP A 62 3.46 -13.78 -31.57
N HIS A 63 4.51 -12.98 -31.74
CA HIS A 63 5.66 -13.30 -32.60
C HIS A 63 7.00 -13.32 -31.84
N PHE A 64 7.07 -12.71 -30.66
CA PHE A 64 8.29 -12.59 -29.86
C PHE A 64 8.01 -12.89 -28.39
N GLU A 65 8.50 -14.04 -27.92
CA GLU A 65 8.33 -14.53 -26.54
C GLU A 65 8.81 -13.51 -25.50
N VAL A 66 9.91 -12.81 -25.76
CA VAL A 66 10.47 -11.75 -24.90
C VAL A 66 9.51 -10.57 -24.70
N ALA A 67 8.65 -10.28 -25.69
CA ALA A 67 7.66 -9.22 -25.56
C ALA A 67 6.49 -9.65 -24.66
N GLY A 68 6.14 -10.94 -24.68
CA GLY A 68 5.20 -11.55 -23.73
C GLY A 68 5.78 -11.58 -22.31
N GLU A 69 7.02 -12.04 -22.15
CA GLU A 69 7.72 -12.06 -20.85
C GLU A 69 7.83 -10.66 -20.24
N TRP A 70 8.11 -9.64 -21.06
CA TRP A 70 8.10 -8.26 -20.60
C TRP A 70 6.71 -7.80 -20.11
N LEU A 71 5.61 -8.26 -20.72
CA LEU A 71 4.26 -7.96 -20.26
C LEU A 71 3.90 -8.69 -18.96
N ASP A 72 4.43 -9.89 -18.76
CA ASP A 72 4.25 -10.66 -17.53
C ASP A 72 5.03 -10.06 -16.34
N ASP A 73 6.21 -9.50 -16.63
CA ASP A 73 7.10 -8.88 -15.63
C ASP A 73 6.81 -7.39 -15.38
N ALA A 74 6.32 -6.65 -16.38
CA ALA A 74 5.96 -5.25 -16.25
C ALA A 74 4.49 -5.11 -15.86
N PRO A 75 4.09 -4.53 -14.69
CA PRO A 75 4.87 -4.12 -13.52
C PRO A 75 4.09 -4.28 -12.17
N TYR A 76 4.57 -5.06 -11.20
CA TYR A 76 3.89 -5.18 -9.89
C TYR A 76 4.14 -4.02 -8.90
N GLY A 77 4.48 -2.82 -9.38
CA GLY A 77 4.72 -1.65 -8.53
C GLY A 77 5.93 -1.77 -7.60
N PRO A 78 6.25 -0.73 -6.80
CA PRO A 78 7.42 -0.71 -5.94
C PRO A 78 7.31 -1.69 -4.78
N HIS A 79 8.36 -2.50 -4.59
CA HIS A 79 8.48 -3.53 -3.54
C HIS A 79 8.78 -2.96 -2.13
N GLY A 80 8.32 -1.76 -1.81
CA GLY A 80 8.60 -1.09 -0.53
C GLY A 80 7.67 -1.57 0.60
N THR A 81 8.23 -1.87 1.77
CA THR A 81 7.45 -2.19 2.98
C THR A 81 6.98 -0.93 3.72
N PRO A 82 5.82 -0.96 4.40
CA PRO A 82 5.33 0.16 5.19
C PRO A 82 6.32 0.64 6.26
N PRO A 83 6.39 1.95 6.54
CA PRO A 83 7.15 2.48 7.65
C PRO A 83 6.54 2.00 8.99
N ILE A 84 7.39 1.57 9.91
CA ILE A 84 6.98 1.17 11.25
C ILE A 84 6.80 2.44 12.08
N VAL A 85 5.57 2.73 12.51
CA VAL A 85 5.28 3.85 13.42
C VAL A 85 5.62 3.42 14.85
N SER A 86 6.77 3.83 15.37
CA SER A 86 7.10 3.72 16.79
C SER A 86 7.05 5.09 17.46
N THR A 87 5.86 5.54 17.82
CA THR A 87 5.69 6.64 18.79
C THR A 87 4.99 6.09 20.03
N GLY A 88 5.80 5.89 21.06
CA GLY A 88 5.39 5.43 22.37
C GLY A 88 6.62 5.52 23.27
N ASN A 89 6.91 6.73 23.75
CA ASN A 89 7.84 6.91 24.86
C ASN A 89 7.20 6.27 26.09
N TYR A 90 7.85 5.24 26.62
CA TYR A 90 7.73 4.82 28.00
C TYR A 90 8.97 5.29 28.76
#